data_AF-A0A3D3CFD6-F1
#
_entry.id   AF-A0A3D3CFD6-F1
#
_cell.length_a   1.000
_cell.length_b   1.000
_cell.length_c   1.000
_cell.angle_alpha   90.00
_cell.angle_beta   90.00
_cell.angle_gamma   90.00
#
_symmetry.space_group_name_H-M   'P 1'
#
loop_
_entity.id
_entity.type
_entity.pdbx_description
1 polymer ?
#
loop_
_entity_poly.entity_id
_entity_poly.type
_entity_poly.pdbx_seq_one_letter_code
_entity_poly.pdbx_strand_id
1 'polypeptide(L)' 'GAALLVDDGRSVVAGCNVENASFGLSICAERNAVGAMVADGFRRPLAIAVVGEPGVPCYPCGACRQYLAEFNIDLLV' A
#
# COMPACT_ATOMS: atom_id res chain seq x y z
N GLY A 1 8.47 -0.03 3.13
CA GLY A 1 7.33 -0.76 3.70
C GLY A 1 6.09 0.12 3.67
N ALA A 2 4.91 -0.49 3.79
CA ALA A 2 3.63 0.20 3.84
C ALA A 2 2.73 -0.43 4.91
N ALA A 3 1.84 0.37 5.51
CA ALA A 3 0.82 -0.09 6.44
C ALA A 3 -0.51 0.63 6.15
N LEU A 4 -1.57 -0.13 5.91
CA LEU A 4 -2.93 0.36 5.66
C LEU A 4 -3.75 0.29 6.93
N LEU A 5 -4.40 1.40 7.30
CA LEU A 5 -5.54 1.41 8.20
C LEU A 5 -6.79 1.09 7.39
N VAL A 6 -7.56 0.07 7.78
CA VAL A 6 -8.73 -0.39 7.00
C VAL A 6 -10.06 0.13 7.57
N ASP A 7 -11.17 -0.20 6.92
CA ASP A 7 -12.51 0.36 7.12
C ASP A 7 -13.14 0.11 8.50
N ASP A 8 -12.63 -0.85 9.28
CA ASP A 8 -13.00 -1.02 10.69
C ASP A 8 -12.38 0.05 11.62
N GLY A 9 -11.50 0.90 11.08
CA GLY A 9 -10.87 2.01 11.78
C GLY A 9 -9.82 1.59 12.82
N ARG A 10 -9.43 0.31 12.87
CA ARG A 10 -8.51 -0.19 13.90
C ARG A 10 -7.51 -1.22 13.39
N SER A 11 -7.88 -2.06 12.44
CA SER A 11 -7.00 -3.08 11.88
C SER A 11 -5.97 -2.46 10.95
N VAL A 12 -4.77 -3.04 10.97
CA VAL A 12 -3.65 -2.59 10.15
C VAL A 12 -3.14 -3.76 9.31
N VAL A 13 -3.03 -3.53 8.00
CA VAL A 13 -2.47 -4.49 7.05
C VAL A 13 -1.13 -3.99 6.55
N ALA A 14 -0.06 -4.74 6.80
CA ALA A 14 1.30 -4.36 6.43
C ALA A 14 1.73 -5.00 5.11
N GLY A 15 2.62 -4.32 4.38
CA GLY A 15 3.22 -4.81 3.15
C GLY A 15 4.67 -4.34 2.97
N CYS A 16 5.43 -5.11 2.21
CA CYS A 16 6.79 -4.78 1.76
C CYS A 16 6.90 -4.89 0.23
N ASN A 17 7.92 -4.27 -0.35
CA ASN A 17 8.25 -4.50 -1.74
C ASN A 17 8.71 -5.95 -1.92
N VAL A 18 8.29 -6.56 -3.03
CA VAL A 18 8.74 -7.87 -3.47
C VAL A 18 9.34 -7.68 -4.85
N GLU A 19 10.65 -7.79 -4.93
CA GLU A 19 11.41 -7.54 -6.16
C GLU A 19 11.52 -8.79 -7.02
N ASN A 20 11.77 -8.58 -8.31
CA ASN A 20 11.95 -9.67 -9.26
C ASN A 20 13.02 -9.32 -10.30
N ALA A 21 13.76 -10.32 -10.77
CA ALA A 21 14.76 -10.14 -11.82
C ALA A 21 14.16 -9.69 -13.17
N SER A 22 12.93 -10.11 -13.47
CA SER A 22 12.14 -9.48 -14.53
C SER A 22 11.48 -8.23 -13.93
N PHE A 23 12.15 -7.09 -14.05
CA PHE A 23 11.85 -5.90 -13.24
C PHE A 23 10.39 -5.43 -13.28
N GLY A 24 9.69 -5.63 -14.40
CA GLY A 24 8.26 -5.32 -14.54
C GLY A 24 7.33 -6.14 -13.64
N LEU A 25 7.79 -7.28 -13.09
CA LEU A 25 7.05 -8.11 -12.14
C LEU A 25 7.21 -7.64 -10.69
N SER A 26 8.03 -6.62 -10.41
CA SER A 26 8.22 -6.12 -9.06
C SER A 26 6.95 -5.46 -8.51
N ILE A 27 6.63 -5.77 -7.26
CA ILE A 27 5.46 -5.25 -6.55
C ILE A 27 5.94 -4.33 -5.44
N CYS A 28 5.45 -3.09 -5.44
CA CYS A 28 5.75 -2.12 -4.37
C CYS A 28 4.97 -2.46 -3.09
N ALA A 29 5.44 -1.93 -1.95
CA ALA A 29 4.88 -2.23 -0.64
C ALA A 29 3.38 -1.91 -0.52
N GLU A 30 2.93 -0.83 -1.16
CA GLU A 30 1.56 -0.35 -1.16
C GLU A 30 0.63 -1.34 -1.88
N ARG A 31 1.01 -1.78 -3.08
CA ARG A 31 0.25 -2.76 -3.86
C ARG A 31 0.21 -4.12 -3.16
N ASN A 32 1.31 -4.50 -2.52
CA ASN A 32 1.37 -5.72 -1.72
C ASN A 32 0.43 -5.64 -0.49
N ALA A 33 0.45 -4.52 0.23
CA ALA A 33 -0.45 -4.29 1.37
C ALA A 33 -1.93 -4.30 0.96
N VAL A 34 -2.28 -3.70 -0.18
CA VAL A 34 -3.66 -3.76 -0.70
C VAL A 34 -4.03 -5.19 -1.10
N GLY A 35 -3.12 -5.95 -1.72
CA GLY A 35 -3.35 -7.36 -2.02
C GLY A 35 -3.65 -8.19 -0.77
N ALA A 36 -2.87 -7.99 0.30
CA ALA A 36 -3.10 -8.60 1.60
C ALA A 36 -4.43 -8.16 2.23
N MET A 37 -4.77 -6.87 2.15
CA MET A 37 -6.02 -6.32 2.67
C MET A 37 -7.23 -7.01 2.02
N VAL A 38 -7.19 -7.19 0.70
CA VAL A 38 -8.24 -7.90 -0.05
C VAL A 38 -8.29 -9.38 0.33
N ALA A 39 -7.14 -10.03 0.50
CA ALA A 39 -7.07 -11.43 0.92
C ALA A 39 -7.66 -11.66 2.32
N ASP A 40 -7.48 -10.68 3.23
CA ASP A 40 -8.05 -10.68 4.58
C ASP A 40 -9.54 -10.27 4.61
N GLY A 41 -10.14 -9.96 3.45
CA GLY A 41 -11.57 -9.68 3.30
C GLY A 41 -11.97 -8.22 3.52
N PHE A 42 -11.02 -7.34 3.85
CA PHE A 42 -11.25 -5.89 3.91
C PHE A 42 -11.36 -5.32 2.50
N ARG A 43 -12.17 -4.26 2.34
CA ARG A 43 -12.46 -3.70 1.01
C ARG A 43 -12.03 -2.26 0.84
N ARG A 44 -11.86 -1.51 1.92
CA ARG A 44 -11.57 -0.07 1.83
C ARG A 44 -10.49 0.36 2.81
N PRO A 45 -9.34 0.89 2.34
CA PRO A 45 -8.36 1.53 3.18
C PRO A 45 -8.76 2.97 3.50
N LEU A 46 -8.52 3.40 4.74
CA LEU A 46 -8.78 4.75 5.24
C LEU A 46 -7.53 5.63 5.24
N ALA A 47 -6.38 5.05 5.55
CA ALA A 47 -5.08 5.74 5.51
C ALA A 47 -3.96 4.75 5.16
N ILE A 48 -2.85 5.25 4.63
CA ILE A 48 -1.61 4.49 4.43
C ILE A 48 -0.43 5.24 5.02
N ALA A 49 0.47 4.53 5.69
CA ALA A 49 1.81 5.02 6.02
C ALA A 49 2.82 4.33 5.11
N VAL A 50 3.71 5.11 4.47
CA VAL A 50 4.78 4.58 3.60
C VAL A 50 6.13 5.02 4.15
N VAL A 51 7.04 4.06 4.30
CA VAL A 51 8.38 4.28 4.83
C VAL A 51 9.42 3.67 3.92
N GLY A 52 10.44 4.47 3.59
CA GLY A 52 11.60 4.09 2.79
C GLY A 52 12.89 4.30 3.58
N GLU A 53 13.85 4.93 2.94
CA GLU A 53 15.14 5.26 3.54
C GLU A 53 14.99 6.22 4.74
N PRO A 54 15.72 5.98 5.86
CA PRO A 54 15.65 6.86 7.03
C PRO A 54 15.97 8.31 6.71
N GLY A 55 15.11 9.23 7.16
CA GLY A 55 15.28 10.67 6.95
C GLY A 55 14.87 11.16 5.56
N VAL A 56 14.43 10.28 4.66
CA VAL A 56 14.00 10.63 3.30
C VAL A 56 12.48 10.44 3.17
N PRO A 57 11.73 11.49 2.79
CA PRO A 57 10.31 11.34 2.46
C PRO A 57 10.11 10.31 1.35
N CYS A 58 9.28 9.31 1.61
CA CYS A 58 8.95 8.26 0.66
C CYS A 58 7.49 8.40 0.24
N TYR A 59 7.26 8.58 -1.05
CA TYR A 59 5.92 8.74 -1.60
C TYR A 59 5.58 7.58 -2.53
N PRO A 60 4.29 7.19 -2.64
CA PRO A 60 3.89 6.18 -3.59
C PRO A 60 4.23 6.55 -5.02
N CYS A 61 4.71 5.56 -5.79
CA CYS A 61 4.93 5.73 -7.23
C CYS A 61 3.60 5.91 -7.98
N GLY A 62 3.64 6.39 -9.22
CA GLY A 62 2.42 6.66 -10.00
C GLY A 62 1.47 5.46 -10.11
N ALA A 63 2.02 4.25 -10.32
CA ALA A 63 1.22 3.04 -10.36
C ALA A 63 0.56 2.70 -9.02
N CYS A 64 1.25 2.90 -7.89
CA CYS A 64 0.66 2.73 -6.57
C CYS A 64 -0.42 3.76 -6.28
N ARG A 65 -0.24 5.02 -6.69
CA ARG A 65 -1.26 6.07 -6.53
C ARG A 65 -2.55 5.69 -7.25
N GLN A 66 -2.44 5.26 -8.51
CA GLN A 66 -3.60 4.79 -9.27
C GLN A 66 -4.23 3.57 -8.59
N TYR A 67 -3.41 2.59 -8.19
CA TYR A 67 -3.90 1.37 -7.56
C TYR A 67 -4.65 1.64 -6.25
N LEU A 68 -4.15 2.53 -5.42
CA LEU A 68 -4.80 2.96 -4.16
C LEU A 68 -6.12 3.71 -4.44
N ALA A 69 -6.14 4.57 -5.46
CA ALA A 69 -7.31 5.35 -5.84
C ALA A 69 -8.52 4.47 -6.22
N GLU A 70 -8.29 3.25 -6.73
CA GLU A 70 -9.40 2.32 -7.03
C GLU A 70 -10.14 1.82 -5.80
N PHE A 71 -9.51 1.87 -4.62
CA PHE A 71 -10.13 1.44 -3.37
C PHE A 71 -10.66 2.62 -2.55
N ASN A 72 -10.01 3.78 -2.61
CA ASN A 72 -10.47 5.00 -1.96
C ASN A 72 -9.75 6.24 -2.53
N ILE A 73 -10.48 7.10 -3.26
CA ILE A 73 -9.91 8.35 -3.81
C ILE A 73 -9.54 9.36 -2.70
N ASP A 74 -10.20 9.27 -1.54
CA ASP A 74 -9.96 10.12 -0.37
C ASP A 74 -8.99 9.46 0.63
N LEU A 75 -8.21 8.47 0.19
CA LEU A 75 -7.21 7.82 1.04
C LEU A 75 -6.18 8.85 1.54
N LEU A 76 -5.97 8.90 2.85
CA LEU A 76 -4.89 9.69 3.43
C LEU A 76 -3.55 8.96 3.22
N VAL A 77 -2.57 9.65 2.61
CA VAL A 77 -1.23 9.14 2.29
C VAL A 77 -0.16 9.94 3.02
#